data_AF-A0A376J237-F1
#
_entry.id   AF-A0A376J237-F1
#
_cell.length_a   1.000
_cell.length_b   1.000
_cell.length_c   1.000
_cell.angle_alpha   90.00
_cell.angle_beta   90.00
_cell.angle_gamma   90.00
#
_symmetry.space_group_name_H-M   'P 1'
#
loop_
_entity.id
_entity.type
_entity.pdbx_description
1 polymer ?
#
loop_
_entity_poly.entity_id
_entity_poly.type
_entity_poly.pdbx_seq_one_letter_code
_entity_poly.pdbx_strand_id
1 'polypeptide(L)' 'MTPQGNINFTLEHMENAKGEAMPVAPGDGYTVWIPVPQDLELNYALLMRNFSGETTRNPHGK' A
#
# COMPACT_ATOMS: atom_id res chain seq x y z
N MET A 1 -0.32 -4.50 -7.21
CA MET A 1 -0.84 -5.24 -8.39
C MET A 1 -0.93 -4.26 -9.54
N THR A 2 -0.30 -4.55 -10.66
CA THR A 2 -0.42 -3.79 -11.91
C THR A 2 -1.00 -4.69 -12.99
N PRO A 3 -1.51 -4.14 -14.10
CA PRO A 3 -1.94 -4.96 -15.24
C PRO A 3 -0.84 -5.89 -15.79
N GLN A 4 0.43 -5.56 -15.55
CA GLN A 4 1.61 -6.32 -15.98
C GLN A 4 1.97 -7.44 -14.99
N GLY A 5 1.42 -7.41 -13.77
CA GLY A 5 1.62 -8.45 -12.78
C GLY A 5 1.61 -7.94 -11.33
N ASN A 6 1.79 -8.87 -10.40
CA ASN A 6 1.91 -8.54 -8.99
C ASN A 6 3.34 -8.12 -8.65
N ILE A 7 3.45 -7.03 -7.89
CA ILE A 7 4.71 -6.55 -7.33
C ILE A 7 4.51 -6.46 -5.83
N ASN A 8 5.41 -7.12 -5.10
CA ASN A 8 5.45 -7.07 -3.66
C ASN A 8 6.55 -6.09 -3.24
N PHE A 9 6.21 -5.18 -2.33
CA PHE A 9 7.16 -4.25 -1.76
C PHE A 9 6.83 -4.04 -0.28
N THR A 10 7.85 -3.64 0.49
CA THR A 10 7.66 -3.20 1.87
C THR A 10 7.31 -1.72 1.87
N LEU A 11 6.22 -1.36 2.55
CA LEU A 11 5.85 0.03 2.75
C LEU A 11 6.69 0.63 3.87
N GLU A 12 7.79 1.31 3.50
CA GLU A 12 8.73 1.88 4.46
C GLU A 12 8.25 3.20 5.07
N HIS A 13 7.51 4.00 4.29
CA HIS A 13 7.10 5.34 4.68
C HIS A 13 5.74 5.72 4.10
N MET A 14 4.98 6.50 4.86
CA MET A 14 3.77 7.18 4.41
C MET A 14 3.79 8.62 4.91
N GLU A 15 3.26 9.53 4.09
CA GLU A 15 3.10 10.94 4.42
C GLU A 15 1.65 11.40 4.24
N ASN A 16 1.24 12.42 4.99
CA ASN A 16 0.02 13.16 4.72
C ASN A 16 0.24 14.25 3.65
N ALA A 17 -0.81 15.00 3.32
CA ALA A 17 -0.76 16.07 2.32
C ALA A 17 0.19 17.22 2.66
N LYS A 18 0.68 17.29 3.91
CA LYS A 18 1.64 18.30 4.39
C LYS A 18 3.08 17.78 4.39
N GLY A 19 3.31 16.54 3.95
CA GLY A 19 4.62 15.88 4.02
C GLY A 19 4.98 15.39 5.43
N GLU A 20 4.01 15.29 6.34
CA GLU A 20 4.26 14.78 7.69
C GLU A 20 4.15 13.26 7.70
N ALA A 21 5.15 12.61 8.30
CA ALA A 21 5.22 11.17 8.46
C ALA A 21 3.98 10.60 9.18
N MET A 22 3.43 9.51 8.64
CA MET A 22 2.27 8.83 9.19
C MET A 22 2.54 7.36 9.49
N PRO A 23 2.32 6.88 10.72
CA PRO A 23 2.48 5.46 11.05
C PRO A 23 1.29 4.61 10.58
N VAL A 24 0.13 5.21 10.29
CA VAL A 24 -1.08 4.50 9.91
C VAL A 24 -1.99 5.38 9.04
N ALA A 25 -2.63 4.77 8.04
CA ALA A 25 -3.75 5.38 7.32
C ALA A 25 -5.04 5.16 8.15
N PRO A 26 -5.75 6.22 8.59
CA PRO A 26 -6.84 6.11 9.56
C PRO A 26 -8.06 5.29 9.12
N GLY A 27 -8.28 5.13 7.82
CA GLY A 27 -9.42 4.40 7.27
C GLY A 27 -9.77 4.84 5.86
N ASP A 28 -10.95 4.45 5.42
CA ASP A 28 -11.46 4.73 4.08
C ASP A 28 -11.56 6.24 3.81
N GLY A 29 -11.24 6.64 2.58
CA GLY A 29 -11.26 8.05 2.15
C GLY A 29 -10.02 8.86 2.54
N TYR A 30 -9.10 8.30 3.32
CA TYR A 30 -7.85 8.98 3.64
C TYR A 30 -6.82 8.81 2.52
N THR A 31 -6.25 9.93 2.05
CA THR A 31 -5.18 9.92 1.04
C THR A 31 -3.83 10.05 1.73
N VAL A 32 -2.92 9.12 1.41
CA VAL A 32 -1.52 9.14 1.83
C VAL A 32 -0.61 9.14 0.60
N TRP A 33 0.60 9.63 0.80
CA TRP A 33 1.67 9.57 -0.19
C TRP A 33 2.68 8.53 0.26
N ILE A 34 3.15 7.70 -0.68
CA ILE A 34 4.11 6.63 -0.43
C ILE A 34 5.23 6.69 -1.48
N PRO A 35 6.46 6.33 -1.13
CA PRO A 35 7.51 6.19 -2.12
C PRO A 35 7.21 5.01 -3.05
N VAL A 36 7.39 5.21 -4.35
CA VAL A 36 7.28 4.17 -5.38
C VAL A 36 8.46 4.27 -6.34
N PRO A 37 8.93 3.15 -6.91
CA PRO A 37 9.96 3.18 -7.97
C PRO A 37 9.52 4.04 -9.16
N GLN A 38 10.44 4.81 -9.75
CA GLN A 38 10.13 5.73 -10.84
C GLN A 38 9.76 5.02 -12.15
N ASP A 39 10.28 3.82 -12.33
CA ASP A 39 10.15 2.92 -13.45
C ASP A 39 8.89 2.03 -13.37
N LEU A 40 8.02 2.29 -12.40
CA LEU A 40 6.76 1.56 -12.23
C LEU A 40 5.61 2.21 -12.99
N GLU A 41 5.01 1.47 -13.93
CA GLU A 41 3.77 1.87 -14.60
C GLU A 41 2.58 1.72 -13.65
N LEU A 42 1.95 2.85 -13.29
CA LEU A 42 0.89 2.91 -12.27
C LEU A 42 -0.52 3.02 -12.85
N ASN A 43 -0.67 3.15 -14.17
CA ASN A 43 -2.00 3.21 -14.77
C ASN A 43 -2.81 1.95 -14.40
N TYR A 44 -3.95 2.17 -13.73
CA TYR A 44 -4.82 1.13 -13.19
C TYR A 44 -4.18 0.21 -12.13
N ALA A 45 -3.11 0.67 -11.47
CA ALA A 45 -2.50 -0.07 -10.38
C ALA A 45 -3.40 -0.09 -9.13
N LEU A 46 -3.37 -1.22 -8.42
CA LEU A 46 -4.06 -1.42 -7.16
C LEU A 46 -3.06 -1.80 -6.08
N LEU A 47 -3.06 -1.04 -4.98
CA LEU A 47 -2.36 -1.39 -3.76
C LEU A 47 -3.24 -2.32 -2.93
N MET A 48 -2.70 -3.46 -2.51
CA MET A 48 -3.40 -4.44 -1.69
C MET A 48 -2.48 -4.96 -0.60
N ARG A 49 -3.07 -5.43 0.50
CA ARG A 49 -2.31 -6.17 1.52
C ARG A 49 -1.85 -7.51 0.93
N ASN A 50 -0.57 -7.81 1.14
CA ASN A 50 0.00 -9.10 0.81
C ASN A 50 -0.02 -9.99 2.05
N PHE A 51 -0.85 -11.03 2.06
CA PHE A 51 -0.99 -11.96 3.19
C PHE A 51 -0.17 -13.23 2.97
N SER A 52 0.37 -13.80 4.06
CA SER A 52 1.17 -15.02 4.09
C SER A 52 0.44 -16.17 4.80
N GLY A 53 -0.86 -16.30 4.54
CA GLY A 53 -1.75 -17.28 5.20
C GLY A 53 -2.93 -16.64 5.91
N GLU A 54 -2.89 -15.32 6.13
CA GLU A 54 -4.01 -14.53 6.62
C GLU A 54 -5.05 -14.24 5.54
N THR A 55 -6.18 -13.68 5.94
CA THR A 55 -7.23 -13.25 5.01
C THR A 55 -7.71 -11.86 5.38
N THR A 56 -8.44 -11.20 4.47
CA THR A 56 -9.10 -9.91 4.80
C THR A 56 -10.08 -10.02 5.95
N ARG A 57 -10.66 -11.21 6.20
CA ARG A 57 -11.57 -11.50 7.31
C ARG A 57 -10.86 -11.91 8.60
N ASN A 58 -9.59 -12.32 8.51
CA ASN A 58 -8.73 -12.63 9.65
C ASN A 58 -7.32 -12.06 9.40
N PRO A 59 -7.15 -10.73 9.43
CA PRO A 59 -5.92 -10.06 8.99
C PRO A 59 -4.76 -10.17 9.98
N HIS A 60 -5.02 -10.65 11.20
CA HIS A 60 -4.03 -10.91 12.25
C HIS A 60 -4.00 -12.40 12.60
N GLY A 61 -4.10 -13.26 11.57
CA GLY A 61 -3.94 -14.71 11.73
C GLY A 61 -2.63 -15.04 12.46
N LYS A 62 -2.62 -16.18 13.16
CA LYS A 62 -1.52 -16.60 14.04
C LYS A 62 -0.24 -16.91 13.29
#